data_AF-A0A9W4K0W8-F1
#
_entry.id   AF-A0A9W4K0W8-F1
#
_cell.length_a   1.000
_cell.length_b   1.000
_cell.length_c   1.000
_cell.angle_alpha   90.00
_cell.angle_beta   90.00
_cell.angle_gamma   90.00
#
_symmetry.space_group_name_H-M   'P 1'
#
loop_
_entity.id
_entity.type
_entity.pdbx_description
1 polymer ?
#
loop_
_entity_poly.entity_id
_entity_poly.type
_entity_poly.pdbx_seq_one_letter_code
_entity_poly.pdbx_strand_id
1 'polypeptide(L)'
;MFLSTLPVDFVVIRAGMPTSLRSAAVARFNDPSSATQVLLTTFNCGATGLNMHAQCSRIIVMESALNHNSLFQTIGRIHRLGQRDEQRAWLLF
;
A
#
# COMPACT_ATOMS: atom_id res chain seq x y z
N MET A 1 16.49 -6.41 -1.75
CA MET A 1 15.05 -6.66 -1.94
C MET A 1 14.80 -6.56 -3.44
N PHE A 2 13.92 -7.33 -4.07
CA PHE A 2 13.76 -7.25 -5.55
C PHE A 2 13.47 -5.80 -6.05
N LEU A 3 12.67 -5.02 -5.32
CA LEU A 3 12.42 -3.61 -5.66
C LEU A 3 13.69 -2.74 -5.65
N SER A 4 14.72 -3.07 -4.86
CA SER A 4 15.95 -2.27 -4.81
C SER A 4 16.84 -2.46 -6.04
N THR A 5 16.54 -3.42 -6.92
CA THR A 5 17.24 -3.59 -8.20
C THR A 5 16.50 -2.93 -9.36
N LEU A 6 15.29 -2.43 -9.12
CA LEU A 6 14.49 -1.71 -10.12
C LEU A 6 14.68 -0.20 -9.94
N PRO A 7 14.59 0.61 -11.01
CA PRO A 7 14.62 2.07 -10.93
C PRO A 7 13.26 2.61 -10.47
N VAL A 8 12.75 2.12 -9.34
CA VAL A 8 11.45 2.48 -8.78
C VAL A 8 11.66 2.93 -7.34
N ASP A 9 11.18 4.11 -7.00
CA ASP A 9 11.24 4.60 -5.63
C ASP A 9 10.10 4.00 -4.80
N PHE A 10 10.44 3.49 -3.61
CA PHE A 10 9.49 2.77 -2.77
C PHE A 10 9.69 3.03 -1.28
N VAL A 11 8.61 2.85 -0.53
CA VAL A 11 8.62 2.81 0.93
C VAL A 11 8.10 1.46 1.41
N VAL A 12 8.56 1.04 2.58
CA VAL A 12 8.19 -0.25 3.17
C VAL A 12 7.55 -0.02 4.53
N ILE A 13 6.44 -0.70 4.79
CA ILE A 13 5.83 -0.81 6.11
C ILE A 13 5.80 -2.30 6.49
N ARG A 14 6.48 -2.66 7.58
CA ARG A 14 6.56 -4.03 8.08
C ARG A 14 6.28 -4.10 9.58
N ALA A 15 6.02 -5.31 10.06
CA ALA A 15 5.82 -5.57 11.48
C ALA A 15 7.07 -5.17 12.27
N GLY A 16 6.86 -4.64 13.48
CA GLY A 16 7.94 -4.21 14.37
C GLY A 16 8.56 -2.85 14.02
N MET A 17 8.10 -2.14 12.98
CA MET A 17 8.52 -0.75 12.77
C MET A 17 7.96 0.17 13.87
N PRO A 18 8.79 1.08 14.44
CA PRO A 18 8.32 2.14 15.31
C PRO A 18 7.20 2.96 14.67
N THR A 19 6.24 3.39 15.48
CA THR A 19 5.10 4.19 15.02
C THR A 19 5.53 5.45 14.27
N SER A 20 6.61 6.11 14.70
CA SER A 20 7.15 7.31 14.04
C SER A 20 7.61 7.03 12.61
N LEU A 21 8.36 5.94 12.38
CA LEU A 21 8.82 5.54 11.05
C LEU A 21 7.66 5.10 10.16
N ARG A 22 6.68 4.41 10.74
CA ARG A 22 5.46 4.05 10.03
C ARG A 22 4.72 5.31 9.57
N SER A 23 4.49 6.28 10.44
CA SER A 23 3.85 7.55 10.09
C SER A 23 4.63 8.32 9.03
N ALA A 24 5.96 8.34 9.10
CA ALA A 24 6.81 8.98 8.10
C ALA A 24 6.71 8.31 6.73
N ALA A 25 6.69 6.97 6.67
CA ALA A 25 6.50 6.23 5.42
C ALA A 25 5.14 6.53 4.78
N VAL A 26 4.08 6.63 5.58
CA VAL A 26 2.73 6.98 5.12
C VAL A 26 2.67 8.41 4.61
N ALA A 27 3.25 9.35 5.35
CA ALA A 27 3.32 10.75 4.93
C ALA A 27 4.05 10.89 3.59
N ARG A 28 5.21 10.23 3.44
CA ARG A 28 5.99 10.25 2.20
C ARG A 28 5.25 9.58 1.03
N PHE A 29 4.47 8.53 1.27
CA PHE A 29 3.67 7.89 0.22
C PHE A 29 2.48 8.75 -0.22
N ASN A 30 1.89 9.50 0.71
CA ASN A 30 0.74 10.36 0.44
C ASN A 30 1.10 11.78 -0.04
N ASP A 31 2.39 12.14 -0.03
CA ASP A 31 2.87 13.43 -0.50
C ASP A 31 2.89 13.45 -2.05
N PRO A 32 2.08 14.30 -2.70
CA PRO A 32 2.04 14.38 -4.17
C PRO A 32 3.34 14.87 -4.80
N SER A 33 4.23 15.50 -4.02
CA SER A 33 5.54 15.96 -4.49
C SER A 33 6.64 14.90 -4.36
N SER A 34 6.34 13.79 -3.69
CA SER A 34 7.26 12.68 -3.49
C SER A 34 7.46 11.89 -4.78
N ALA A 35 8.68 11.43 -5.01
CA ALA A 35 8.99 10.50 -6.09
C ALA A 35 8.51 9.06 -5.81
N THR A 36 7.98 8.78 -4.62
CA THR A 36 7.58 7.43 -4.21
C THR A 36 6.48 6.88 -5.11
N GLN A 37 6.74 5.74 -5.76
CA GLN A 37 5.81 5.07 -6.65
C GLN A 37 5.12 3.87 -5.99
N VAL A 38 5.79 3.23 -5.03
CA VAL A 38 5.33 1.98 -4.42
C VAL A 38 5.37 2.04 -2.90
N LEU A 39 4.30 1.59 -2.26
CA LEU A 39 4.31 1.18 -0.86
C LEU A 39 4.23 -0.35 -0.80
N LEU A 40 5.28 -0.96 -0.26
CA LEU A 40 5.31 -2.39 0.03
C LEU A 40 4.90 -2.64 1.49
N THR A 41 3.88 -3.45 1.70
CA THR A 41 3.39 -3.80 3.04
C THR A 41 2.81 -5.21 3.06
N THR A 42 2.67 -5.77 4.27
CA THR A 42 1.97 -7.04 4.49
C THR A 42 0.50 -6.79 4.85
N PHE A 43 -0.36 -7.79 4.68
CA PHE A 43 -1.79 -7.71 5.05
C PHE A 43 -2.02 -7.16 6.45
N ASN A 44 -1.33 -7.73 7.45
CA ASN A 44 -1.49 -7.33 8.85
C ASN A 44 -1.01 -5.90 9.11
N CYS A 45 -0.01 -5.44 8.36
CA CYS A 45 0.48 -4.07 8.47
C CYS A 45 -0.39 -3.07 7.68
N GLY A 46 -1.07 -3.50 6.62
CA GLY A 46 -1.97 -2.67 5.80
C GLY A 46 -3.38 -2.49 6.38
N ALA A 47 -3.78 -3.33 7.32
CA ALA A 47 -5.16 -3.42 7.80
C ALA A 47 -5.63 -2.23 8.68
N THR A 48 -4.74 -1.46 9.31
CA THR A 48 -5.12 -0.38 10.25
C THR A 48 -4.42 0.95 9.97
N GLY A 49 -5.18 2.04 9.97
CA GLY A 49 -4.65 3.42 10.00
C GLY A 49 -4.09 3.99 8.70
N LEU A 50 -4.19 3.28 7.56
CA LEU A 50 -3.69 3.78 6.28
C LEU A 50 -4.82 4.33 5.41
N ASN A 51 -4.88 5.65 5.29
CA ASN A 51 -5.74 6.32 4.33
C ASN A 51 -4.85 6.78 3.15
N MET A 52 -4.83 5.99 2.08
CA MET A 52 -3.90 6.17 0.96
C MET A 52 -4.60 6.28 -0.40
N HIS A 53 -5.94 6.31 -0.38
CA HIS A 53 -6.75 6.29 -1.59
C HIS A 53 -6.48 7.49 -2.50
N ALA A 54 -6.16 8.66 -1.96
CA ALA A 54 -5.93 9.85 -2.79
C ALA A 54 -4.70 9.73 -3.71
N GLN A 55 -3.71 8.89 -3.36
CA GLN A 55 -2.46 8.71 -4.11
C GLN A 55 -2.27 7.28 -4.63
N CYS A 56 -3.26 6.40 -4.44
CA CYS A 56 -3.15 5.00 -4.81
C CYS A 56 -4.46 4.46 -5.40
N SER A 57 -4.40 4.08 -6.66
CA SER A 57 -5.50 3.46 -7.43
C SER A 57 -5.18 2.03 -7.88
N ARG A 58 -4.02 1.49 -7.48
CA ARG A 58 -3.46 0.23 -7.99
C ARG A 58 -3.00 -0.62 -6.81
N ILE A 59 -3.43 -1.88 -6.76
CA ILE A 59 -2.96 -2.83 -5.76
C ILE A 59 -2.54 -4.14 -6.41
N ILE A 60 -1.37 -4.65 -6.01
CA ILE A 60 -0.85 -5.94 -6.45
C ILE A 60 -0.72 -6.81 -5.21
N VAL A 61 -1.40 -7.94 -5.23
CA VAL A 61 -1.41 -8.92 -4.16
C VAL A 61 -0.56 -10.11 -4.60
N MET A 62 0.61 -10.24 -3.96
CA MET A 62 1.60 -11.26 -4.31
C MET A 62 1.47 -12.56 -3.51
N GLU A 63 0.68 -12.56 -2.43
CA GLU A 63 0.47 -13.72 -1.57
C GLU A 63 -1.01 -13.87 -1.23
N SER A 64 -1.46 -15.10 -1.00
CA SER A 64 -2.84 -15.36 -0.61
C SER A 64 -3.12 -14.84 0.81
N ALA A 65 -4.25 -14.16 0.97
CA ALA A 65 -4.71 -13.73 2.29
C ALA A 65 -5.18 -14.94 3.11
N LEU A 66 -5.04 -14.86 4.44
CA LEU A 66 -5.52 -15.91 5.35
C LEU A 66 -7.04 -16.12 5.30
N ASN A 67 -7.79 -15.11 4.84
CA ASN A 67 -9.22 -15.16 4.65
C ASN A 67 -9.69 -14.07 3.66
N HIS A 68 -10.90 -14.24 3.13
CA HIS A 68 -11.51 -13.31 2.19
C HIS A 68 -11.71 -11.90 2.77
N ASN A 69 -12.01 -11.77 4.07
CA ASN A 69 -12.22 -10.46 4.68
C ASN A 69 -10.95 -9.61 4.64
N SER A 70 -9.78 -10.20 4.95
CA SER A 70 -8.49 -9.51 4.86
C SER A 70 -8.19 -9.07 3.43
N LEU A 71 -8.53 -9.89 2.43
CA LEU A 71 -8.38 -9.52 1.03
C LEU A 71 -9.29 -8.35 0.64
N PHE A 72 -10.58 -8.43 0.96
CA PHE A 72 -11.54 -7.37 0.65
C PHE A 72 -11.20 -6.05 1.36
N GLN A 73 -10.74 -6.10 2.62
CA GLN A 73 -10.28 -4.92 3.34
C GLN A 73 -9.03 -4.28 2.73
N THR A 74 -8.18 -5.09 2.10
CA THR A 74 -6.96 -4.65 1.42
C THR A 74 -7.29 -4.00 0.09
N ILE A 75 -8.13 -4.65 -0.74
CA ILE A 75 -8.62 -4.07 -2.01
C ILE A 75 -9.51 -2.84 -1.76
N GLY A 76 -10.27 -2.81 -0.67
CA GLY A 76 -11.10 -1.67 -0.27
C GLY A 76 -10.31 -0.41 0.12
N ARG A 77 -8.97 -0.47 0.17
CA ARG A 77 -8.13 0.71 0.42
C ARG A 77 -8.09 1.69 -0.75
N ILE A 78 -8.17 1.19 -1.98
CA ILE A 78 -8.15 2.03 -3.18
C ILE A 78 -9.58 2.45 -3.60
N HIS A 79 -10.59 1.67 -3.22
CA HIS A 79 -12.01 1.94 -3.48
C HIS A 79 -12.62 2.78 -2.35
N ARG A 80 -12.30 4.08 -2.33
CA ARG A 80 -12.78 5.04 -1.32
C ARG A 80 -13.40 6.27 -2.00
N LEU A 81 -14.29 6.95 -1.27
CA LEU A 81 -14.84 8.24 -1.70
C LEU A 81 -13.71 9.24 -1.95
N GLY A 82 -13.79 9.97 -3.07
CA GLY A 82 -12.80 10.97 -3.46
C GLY A 82 -11.68 10.43 -4.36
N GLN A 83 -11.61 9.13 -4.62
CA GLN A 83 -10.72 8.58 -5.64
C GLN A 83 -11.16 9.05 -7.04
N ARG A 84 -10.20 9.50 -7.85
CA ARG A 84 -10.46 10.08 -9.18
C ARG A 84 -9.96 9.19 -10.32
N ASP A 85 -8.99 8.33 -10.05
CA ASP A 85 -8.45 7.42 -11.03
C ASP A 85 -9.18 6.08 -10.98
N GLU A 86 -9.36 5.43 -12.14
CA GLU A 86 -9.89 4.05 -12.21
C GLU A 86 -9.12 3.16 -11.21
N GLN A 87 -9.80 2.31 -10.43
CA GLN A 87 -9.14 1.43 -9.47
C GLN A 87 -8.94 0.03 -10.04
N ARG A 88 -7.77 -0.58 -9.80
CA ARG A 88 -7.45 -1.94 -10.26
C ARG A 88 -6.69 -2.74 -9.22
N ALA A 89 -7.05 -4.01 -9.10
CA ALA A 89 -6.43 -4.99 -8.22
C ALA A 89 -5.98 -6.21 -9.03
N TRP A 90 -4.73 -6.64 -8.83
CA TRP A 90 -4.18 -7.86 -9.41
C TRP A 90 -3.84 -8.86 -8.32
N LEU A 91 -4.29 -10.10 -8.50
CA LEU A 91 -3.95 -11.26 -7.67
C LEU A 91 -2.98 -12.11 -8.49
N LEU A 92 -1.76 -12.33 -8.01
CA LEU A 92 -0.68 -12.99 -8.76
C LEU A 92 -0.33 -14.39 -8.22
N PHE A 93 -1.29 -15.05 -7.57
CA PHE A 93 -1.15 -16.38 -6.99
C PHE A 93 -2.26 -17.31 -7.47
#